data_AF-A0A437SBU9-F1
#
_entry.id   AF-A0A437SBU9-F1
#
_cell.length_a   1.000
_cell.length_b   1.000
_cell.length_c   1.000
_cell.angle_alpha   90.00
_cell.angle_beta   90.00
_cell.angle_gamma   90.00
#
_symmetry.space_group_name_H-M   'P 1'
#
loop_
_entity.id
_entity.type
_entity.pdbx_description
1 polymer ?
#
loop_
_entity_poly.entity_id
_entity_poly.type
_entity_poly.pdbx_seq_one_letter_code
_entity_poly.pdbx_strand_id
1 'polypeptide(L)' 'MASLADTLRLYRSLSKHPTILTGKILDNGQLEVMLSEGLGQYIDVYTKNQIIFENGKRIADILVNVMDSHTSKTLKRTH' A
#
# COMPACT_ATOMS: atom_id res chain seq x y z
N MET A 1 -9.05 18.88 -3.34
CA MET A 1 -8.78 17.45 -3.16
C MET A 1 -7.72 17.29 -2.09
N ALA A 2 -7.93 16.44 -1.09
CA ALA A 2 -6.92 16.17 -0.06
C ALA A 2 -5.74 15.41 -0.66
N SER A 3 -4.52 15.68 -0.21
CA SER A 3 -3.34 14.90 -0.60
C SER A 3 -3.27 13.59 0.20
N LEU A 4 -2.56 12.57 -0.31
CA LEU A 4 -2.30 11.35 0.45
C LEU A 4 -1.63 11.65 1.79
N ALA A 5 -0.71 12.61 1.83
CA ALA A 5 -0.01 12.98 3.06
C ALA A 5 -0.96 13.57 4.12
N ASP A 6 -1.90 14.43 3.71
CA ASP A 6 -2.86 15.03 4.64
C ASP A 6 -3.88 14.01 5.14
N THR A 7 -4.33 13.11 4.25
CA THR A 7 -5.19 11.97 4.64
C THR A 7 -4.48 11.06 5.65
N LEU A 8 -3.21 10.72 5.42
CA LEU A 8 -2.45 9.88 6.35
C LEU A 8 -2.16 10.59 7.69
N ARG A 9 -1.95 11.92 7.69
CA ARG A 9 -1.83 12.72 8.93
C ARG A 9 -3.12 12.69 9.75
N LEU A 10 -4.27 12.84 9.09
CA LEU A 10 -5.58 12.70 9.74
C LEU A 10 -5.75 11.29 10.33
N TYR A 11 -5.34 10.25 9.60
CA TYR A 11 -5.45 8.90 10.13
C TYR A 11 -4.52 8.67 11.31
N ARG A 12 -3.32 9.28 11.29
CA ARG A 12 -2.41 9.21 12.42
C ARG A 12 -3.00 9.83 13.68
N SER A 13 -3.71 10.96 13.55
CA SER A 13 -4.33 11.62 14.71
C SER A 13 -5.54 10.84 15.26
N LEU A 14 -6.21 10.07 14.41
CA LEU A 14 -7.37 9.24 14.80
C LEU A 14 -6.99 7.82 15.27
N SER A 15 -5.80 7.33 14.91
CA SER A 15 -5.39 5.96 15.22
C SER A 15 -5.07 5.80 16.70
N LYS A 16 -5.59 4.72 17.31
CA LYS A 16 -5.19 4.26 18.64
C LYS A 16 -3.88 3.46 18.62
N HIS A 17 -3.40 3.10 17.43
CA HIS A 17 -2.23 2.26 17.23
C HIS A 17 -1.04 3.06 16.67
N PRO A 18 0.22 2.66 16.96
CA PRO A 18 1.40 3.27 16.36
C PRO A 18 1.47 3.07 14.83
N THR A 19 0.93 1.95 14.35
CA THR A 19 0.78 1.66 12.93
C THR A 19 -0.47 2.35 12.39
N ILE A 20 -0.41 2.81 11.14
CA ILE A 20 -1.57 3.39 10.42
C ILE A 20 -2.09 2.39 9.38
N LEU A 21 -1.17 1.67 8.73
CA LEU A 21 -1.43 0.79 7.62
C LEU A 21 -0.37 -0.33 7.58
N THR A 22 -0.81 -1.53 7.27
CA THR A 22 0.03 -2.71 7.00
C THR A 22 -0.21 -3.13 5.55
N GLY A 23 0.85 -3.46 4.83
CA GLY A 23 0.79 -3.99 3.47
C GLY A 23 1.42 -5.37 3.38
N LYS A 24 0.82 -6.27 2.60
CA LYS A 24 1.36 -7.61 2.32
C LYS A 24 1.19 -7.92 0.83
N ILE A 25 2.27 -8.34 0.17
CA ILE A 25 2.17 -8.92 -1.16
C ILE A 25 1.71 -10.37 -1.00
N LEU A 26 0.62 -10.72 -1.66
CA LEU A 26 0.06 -12.06 -1.69
C LEU A 26 0.75 -12.90 -2.76
N ASP A 27 0.57 -14.23 -2.69
CA ASP A 27 1.20 -15.17 -3.62
C ASP A 27 0.77 -14.97 -5.08
N ASN A 28 -0.36 -14.30 -5.31
CA ASN A 28 -0.85 -13.91 -6.63
C ASN A 28 -0.27 -12.58 -7.15
N GLY A 29 0.69 -11.99 -6.43
CA GLY A 29 1.32 -10.71 -6.78
C GLY A 29 0.50 -9.47 -6.43
N GLN A 30 -0.67 -9.61 -5.82
CA GLN A 30 -1.48 -8.47 -5.39
C GLN A 30 -1.00 -7.93 -4.05
N LEU A 31 -0.99 -6.60 -3.89
CA LEU A 31 -0.75 -5.96 -2.61
C LEU A 31 -2.07 -5.83 -1.84
N GLU A 32 -2.18 -6.60 -0.76
CA GLU A 32 -3.21 -6.40 0.24
C GLU A 32 -2.81 -5.27 1.18
N VAL A 33 -3.74 -4.35 1.43
CA VAL A 33 -3.55 -3.19 2.30
C VAL A 33 -4.60 -3.22 3.39
N MET A 34 -4.16 -3.24 4.64
CA MET A 34 -5.02 -3.18 5.82
C MET A 34 -4.75 -1.91 6.59
N LEU A 35 -5.81 -1.16 6.90
CA LEU A 35 -5.74 -0.05 7.84
C LEU A 35 -5.81 -0.58 9.27
N SER A 36 -5.20 0.13 10.21
CA SER A 36 -5.33 -0.21 11.62
C SER A 36 -6.78 -0.16 12.10
N GLU A 37 -7.09 -0.96 13.12
CA GLU A 37 -8.44 -1.16 13.62
C GLU A 37 -9.15 0.18 13.93
N GLY A 38 -10.42 0.25 13.57
CA GLY A 38 -11.25 1.43 13.78
C GLY A 38 -10.99 2.59 12.83
N LEU A 39 -9.92 2.58 12.02
CA LEU A 39 -9.70 3.66 11.04
C LEU A 39 -10.70 3.62 9.88
N GLY A 40 -11.17 2.43 9.49
CA GLY A 40 -12.11 2.25 8.38
C GLY A 40 -13.43 3.03 8.51
N GLN A 41 -13.84 3.37 9.73
CA GLN A 41 -15.09 4.09 9.99
C GLN A 41 -14.99 5.61 9.77
N TYR A 42 -13.78 6.15 9.73
CA TYR A 42 -13.54 7.60 9.55
C TYR A 42 -13.31 7.98 8.09
N ILE A 43 -13.54 7.03 7.17
CA ILE A 43 -13.13 7.16 5.77
C ILE A 43 -14.37 7.00 4.92
N ASP A 44 -14.70 8.04 4.17
CA ASP A 44 -15.71 7.91 3.13
C ASP A 44 -15.17 7.03 1.99
N VAL A 45 -16.08 6.31 1.31
CA VAL A 45 -15.74 5.33 0.28
C VAL A 45 -14.91 5.96 -0.85
N TYR A 46 -15.14 7.23 -1.17
CA TYR A 46 -14.43 7.92 -2.24
C TYR A 46 -12.97 8.20 -1.86
N THR A 47 -12.72 8.76 -0.67
CA THR A 47 -11.37 9.00 -0.15
C THR A 47 -10.57 7.70 -0.02
N LYS A 48 -11.21 6.63 0.47
CA LYS A 48 -10.58 5.31 0.55
C LYS A 48 -10.09 4.82 -0.82
N ASN A 49 -10.96 4.89 -1.83
CA ASN A 49 -10.68 4.33 -3.14
C ASN A 49 -9.69 5.19 -3.94
N GLN A 50 -9.89 6.51 -4.00
CA GLN A 50 -9.10 7.40 -4.83
C GLN A 50 -7.72 7.70 -4.22
N ILE A 51 -7.64 7.89 -2.91
CA ILE A 51 -6.39 8.34 -2.29
C ILE A 51 -5.57 7.15 -1.81
N ILE A 52 -6.17 6.14 -1.18
CA ILE A 52 -5.38 5.06 -0.57
C ILE A 52 -5.19 3.91 -1.55
N PHE A 53 -6.24 3.43 -2.21
CA PHE A 53 -6.10 2.28 -3.10
C PHE A 53 -5.33 2.59 -4.38
N GLU A 54 -5.53 3.76 -5.01
CA GLU A 54 -4.73 4.10 -6.20
C GLU A 54 -3.24 4.23 -5.89
N ASN A 55 -2.89 4.89 -4.78
CA ASN A 55 -1.48 4.99 -4.38
C ASN A 55 -0.92 3.65 -3.89
N GLY A 56 -1.73 2.83 -3.22
CA GLY A 56 -1.37 1.46 -2.86
C GLY A 56 -1.07 0.60 -4.09
N LYS A 57 -1.90 0.69 -5.13
CA LYS A 57 -1.67 0.00 -6.41
C LYS A 57 -0.38 0.45 -7.06
N ARG A 58 -0.09 1.76 -7.10
CA ARG A 58 1.18 2.28 -7.65
C ARG A 58 2.39 1.71 -6.91
N ILE A 59 2.33 1.62 -5.58
CA ILE A 59 3.39 0.99 -4.78
C ILE A 59 3.52 -0.50 -5.13
N ALA A 60 2.41 -1.22 -5.25
CA ALA A 60 2.39 -2.62 -5.65
C ALA A 60 3.06 -2.84 -7.01
N ASP A 61 2.67 -2.06 -8.03
CA ASP A 61 3.20 -2.16 -9.38
C ASP A 61 4.72 -1.91 -9.40
N ILE A 62 5.22 -0.95 -8.61
CA ILE A 62 6.66 -0.69 -8.46
C ILE A 62 7.35 -1.88 -7.78
N LEU A 63 6.78 -2.42 -6.71
CA LEU A 63 7.37 -3.53 -5.96
C LEU A 63 7.46 -4.80 -6.82
N VAL A 64 6.39 -5.15 -7.55
CA VAL A 64 6.39 -6.28 -8.49
C VAL A 64 7.49 -6.13 -9.53
N ASN A 65 7.58 -4.96 -10.18
CA ASN A 65 8.63 -4.69 -11.16
C ASN A 65 10.04 -4.83 -10.57
N VAL A 66 10.27 -4.34 -9.35
CA VAL A 66 11.56 -4.47 -8.67
C VAL A 66 11.87 -5.94 -8.35
N MET A 67 10.91 -6.69 -7.85
CA MET A 67 11.06 -8.11 -7.52
C MET A 67 11.33 -8.97 -8.77
N ASP A 68 10.61 -8.73 -9.87
CA ASP A 68 10.80 -9.42 -11.14
C ASP A 68 12.15 -9.07 -11.81
N SER A 69 12.62 -7.83 -11.63
CA SER A 69 13.94 -7.43 -12.13
C SER A 69 15.08 -8.16 -11.41
N HIS A 70 14.86 -8.62 -10.17
CA HIS A 70 15.82 -9.40 -9.39
C HIS A 70 15.78 -10.90 -9.75
N THR A 71 14.61 -11.46 -10.06
CA THR A 71 14.50 -12.86 -10.53
C THR A 71 15.15 -13.04 -11.91
N SER A 72 14.97 -12.09 -12.83
CA SER A 72 15.60 -12.14 -14.16
C SER A 72 17.13 -11.98 -14.16
N LYS A 73 17.71 -11.27 -13.19
CA LYS A 73 19.17 -11.12 -13.07
C LYS A 73 19.85 -12.35 -12.49
N THR A 74 19.13 -13.16 -11.73
CA THR A 74 19.68 -14.37 -11.10
C THR A 74 19.81 -15.52 -12.10
N LEU A 75 18.95 -15.59 -13.11
CA LEU A 75 19.00 -16.59 -14.19
C LEU A 75 20.08 -16.33 -15.25
N LYS A 76 20.67 -15.14 -15.31
CA LYS A 76 21.69 -14.77 -16.31
C LYS A 76 23.14 -14.95 -15.82
N ARG A 77 23.36 -15.51 -14.63
CA ARG A 77 24.71 -15.68 -14.04
C ARG A 77 25.24 -17.12 -14.03
N THR A 78 24.63 -18.02 -14.80
CA THR A 78 25.19 -19.33 -15.14
C THR A 78 25.55 -19.34 -16.62
N HIS A 79 26.75 -18.89 -16.94
CA HIS A 79 27.48 -19.21 -18.17
C HIS A 79 28.96 -19.33 -17.83
#